data_AF-A0ABD4WY27-F1
#
_entry.id   AF-A0ABD4WY27-F1
#
_cell.length_a   1.000
_cell.length_b   1.000
_cell.length_c   1.000
_cell.angle_alpha   90.00
_cell.angle_beta   90.00
_cell.angle_gamma   90.00
#
_symmetry.space_group_name_H-M   'P 1'
#
loop_
_entity.id
_entity.type
_entity.pdbx_description
1 polymer ?
#
loop_
_entity_poly.entity_id
_entity_poly.type
_entity_poly.pdbx_seq_one_letter_code
_entity_poly.pdbx_strand_id
1 'polypeptide(L)'
;MNMLLKKQTVWLLTMLSLVVVLSVYYMTTPENPQSNVALVDNEKQSEKQADDKAPAEDTKQQADEKSGTKEDSKTEGSAEDVKKETAKNAKESAVVSSTDSDELFTALRLELNDERSQLKEEYQEVAASKNVTPAEVSKAMDKIDELSKLGEKEATLETLIKAKGYSDALVRADGKQVQITVKTEKHSKTKANQIIQLVKKEMGPKEVAVEFQPTK
;
A
#
# COMPACT_ATOMS: atom_id res chain seq x y z
N MET A 1 35.59 2.39 52.13
CA MET A 1 35.70 0.92 52.19
C MET A 1 35.73 0.40 50.77
N ASN A 2 36.91 0.24 50.17
CA ASN A 2 37.01 -0.08 48.74
C ASN A 2 36.72 -1.57 48.54
N MET A 3 35.65 -1.91 47.82
CA MET A 3 35.40 -3.29 47.43
C MET A 3 36.42 -3.74 46.37
N LEU A 4 37.33 -4.62 46.78
CA LEU A 4 38.24 -5.33 45.90
C LEU A 4 37.45 -6.31 45.03
N LEU A 5 37.03 -5.85 43.85
CA LEU A 5 36.43 -6.68 42.81
C LEU A 5 37.40 -7.81 42.43
N LYS A 6 37.09 -9.04 42.86
CA LYS A 6 37.86 -10.23 42.47
C LYS A 6 37.72 -10.44 40.96
N LYS A 7 38.71 -11.08 40.34
CA LYS A 7 38.69 -11.39 38.89
C LYS A 7 37.43 -12.16 38.46
N GLN A 8 36.86 -12.98 39.36
CA GLN A 8 35.57 -13.66 39.18
C GLN A 8 34.38 -12.69 39.09
N THR A 9 34.39 -11.60 39.85
CA THR A 9 33.31 -10.59 39.87
C THR A 9 33.26 -9.81 38.55
N VAL A 10 34.40 -9.61 37.88
CA VAL A 10 34.46 -9.01 36.54
C VAL A 10 33.77 -9.92 35.51
N TRP A 11 34.04 -11.22 35.54
CA TRP A 11 33.39 -12.19 34.65
C TRP A 11 31.88 -12.29 34.89
N LEU A 12 31.46 -12.26 36.17
CA LEU A 12 30.05 -12.19 36.55
C LEU A 12 29.38 -10.92 36.03
N LEU A 13 30.02 -9.75 36.15
CA LEU A 13 29.49 -8.48 35.62
C LEU A 13 29.37 -8.48 34.09
N THR A 14 30.31 -9.10 33.36
CA THR A 14 30.19 -9.23 31.89
C THR A 14 29.01 -10.12 31.48
N MET A 15 28.75 -11.21 32.21
CA MET A 15 27.57 -12.05 31.96
C MET A 15 26.26 -11.37 32.35
N LEU A 16 26.23 -10.68 33.50
CA LEU A 16 25.05 -9.94 33.98
C LEU A 16 24.65 -8.85 32.98
N SER A 17 25.62 -8.08 32.47
CA SER A 17 25.39 -7.05 31.46
C SER A 17 24.77 -7.62 30.17
N LEU A 18 25.30 -8.74 29.68
CA LEU A 18 24.81 -9.40 28.47
C LEU A 18 23.35 -9.88 28.63
N VAL A 19 22.99 -10.45 29.79
CA VAL A 19 21.61 -10.86 30.10
C VAL A 19 20.66 -9.66 30.18
N VAL A 20 21.10 -8.51 30.74
CA VAL A 20 20.27 -7.29 30.79
C VAL A 20 20.05 -6.72 29.39
N VAL A 21 21.07 -6.70 28.52
CA VAL A 21 20.94 -6.24 27.13
C VAL A 21 19.98 -7.14 26.34
N LEU A 22 20.09 -8.46 26.48
CA LEU A 22 19.14 -9.39 25.86
C LEU A 22 17.71 -9.23 26.41
N SER A 23 17.55 -9.03 27.73
CA SER A 23 16.25 -8.82 28.36
C SER A 23 15.55 -7.58 27.82
N VAL A 24 16.25 -6.44 27.73
CA VAL A 24 15.70 -5.22 27.10
C VAL A 24 15.38 -5.46 25.63
N TYR A 25 16.28 -6.11 24.88
CA TYR A 25 16.06 -6.43 23.47
C TYR A 25 14.79 -7.26 23.22
N TYR A 26 14.52 -8.30 24.03
CA TYR A 26 13.29 -9.09 23.94
C TYR A 26 12.05 -8.38 24.51
N MET A 27 12.22 -7.39 25.39
CA MET A 27 11.10 -6.61 25.95
C MET A 27 10.67 -5.44 25.05
N THR A 28 11.57 -4.91 24.19
CA THR A 28 11.26 -3.81 23.25
C THR A 28 11.27 -4.21 21.77
N THR A 29 11.65 -5.45 21.43
CA THR A 29 11.38 -6.03 20.11
C THR A 29 10.09 -6.83 20.21
N PRO A 30 9.00 -6.48 19.49
CA PRO A 30 7.80 -7.30 19.48
C PRO A 30 8.11 -8.68 18.89
N GLU A 31 7.58 -9.75 19.50
CA GLU A 31 7.71 -11.09 18.94
C GLU A 31 7.09 -11.14 17.54
N ASN A 32 7.74 -11.89 16.64
CA ASN A 32 7.29 -12.07 15.27
C ASN A 32 6.85 -13.54 15.05
N PRO A 33 5.59 -13.89 15.39
CA PRO A 33 5.14 -15.28 15.43
C PRO A 33 4.90 -15.84 14.02
N GLN A 34 5.96 -16.38 13.40
CA GLN A 34 5.91 -17.09 12.13
C GLN A 34 6.60 -18.46 12.22
N SER A 35 5.90 -19.44 12.82
CA SER A 35 6.13 -20.86 12.54
C SER A 35 4.82 -21.64 12.63
N ASN A 36 4.64 -22.63 11.75
CA ASN A 36 3.34 -23.26 11.51
C ASN A 36 3.03 -24.42 12.46
N VAL A 37 1.86 -24.35 13.09
CA VAL A 37 1.06 -25.51 13.54
C VAL A 37 -0.42 -25.17 13.33
N ALA A 38 -1.33 -26.07 12.98
CA ALA A 38 -1.24 -27.32 12.21
C ALA A 38 -2.69 -27.63 11.74
N LEU A 39 -2.89 -28.37 10.64
CA LEU A 39 -4.23 -28.79 10.24
C LEU A 39 -4.88 -29.67 11.32
N VAL A 40 -6.10 -29.34 11.71
CA VAL A 40 -7.06 -30.29 12.29
C VAL A 40 -8.40 -30.09 11.60
N ASP A 41 -8.59 -30.81 10.50
CA ASP A 41 -9.93 -31.12 10.01
C ASP A 41 -10.67 -31.96 11.06
N ASN A 42 -11.89 -31.53 11.44
CA ASN A 42 -12.99 -32.48 11.49
C ASN A 42 -14.36 -31.80 11.33
N GLU A 43 -15.08 -32.25 10.30
CA GLU A 43 -16.51 -32.59 10.24
C GLU A 43 -17.38 -32.38 11.51
N LYS A 44 -18.66 -32.01 11.45
CA LYS A 44 -19.67 -31.79 10.36
C LYS A 44 -20.73 -30.81 10.94
N GLN A 45 -21.60 -30.16 10.18
CA GLN A 45 -22.76 -30.71 9.47
C GLN A 45 -23.34 -29.56 8.60
N SER A 46 -23.50 -29.72 7.28
CA SER A 46 -24.80 -29.91 6.60
C SER A 46 -25.94 -29.03 7.13
N GLU A 47 -26.70 -28.32 6.30
CA GLU A 47 -27.43 -28.89 5.15
C GLU A 47 -27.12 -28.28 3.78
N LYS A 48 -27.27 -29.10 2.73
CA LYS A 48 -27.59 -28.66 1.38
C LYS A 48 -29.10 -28.79 1.18
N GLN A 49 -29.70 -27.91 0.39
CA GLN A 49 -30.64 -28.38 -0.62
C GLN A 49 -30.42 -27.61 -1.93
N ALA A 50 -30.63 -28.27 -3.06
CA ALA A 50 -30.43 -27.74 -4.40
C ALA A 50 -31.47 -28.36 -5.34
N ASP A 51 -31.84 -27.62 -6.38
CA ASP A 51 -32.43 -28.06 -7.65
C ASP A 51 -32.44 -26.78 -8.52
N ASP A 52 -31.47 -26.51 -9.40
CA ASP A 52 -31.13 -27.16 -10.69
C ASP A 52 -32.02 -26.67 -11.85
N LYS A 53 -31.62 -26.99 -13.09
CA LYS A 53 -32.28 -26.79 -14.40
C LYS A 53 -31.89 -25.56 -15.24
N ALA A 54 -30.72 -25.67 -15.87
CA ALA A 54 -30.54 -25.27 -17.28
C ALA A 54 -31.34 -26.23 -18.21
N PRO A 55 -31.54 -26.02 -19.54
CA PRO A 55 -30.44 -25.83 -20.53
C PRO A 55 -30.74 -24.98 -21.80
N ALA A 56 -29.68 -24.77 -22.62
CA ALA A 56 -29.70 -24.67 -24.11
C ALA A 56 -30.41 -23.46 -24.78
N GLU A 57 -30.04 -22.97 -25.99
CA GLU A 57 -28.89 -23.21 -26.89
C GLU A 57 -28.72 -22.06 -27.92
N ASP A 58 -27.80 -22.25 -28.89
CA ASP A 58 -27.68 -21.55 -30.20
C ASP A 58 -26.92 -20.20 -30.24
N THR A 59 -26.16 -19.85 -31.30
CA THR A 59 -24.90 -20.42 -31.89
C THR A 59 -24.51 -19.62 -33.16
N LYS A 60 -23.23 -19.64 -33.61
CA LYS A 60 -22.62 -18.93 -34.79
C LYS A 60 -22.48 -17.41 -34.65
N GLN A 61 -21.58 -16.70 -35.37
CA GLN A 61 -20.49 -17.02 -36.33
C GLN A 61 -19.41 -15.91 -36.16
N GLN A 62 -18.11 -16.15 -35.93
CA GLN A 62 -17.03 -16.58 -36.85
C GLN A 62 -16.73 -15.68 -38.07
N ALA A 63 -15.61 -14.92 -37.97
CA ALA A 63 -14.53 -14.72 -38.98
C ALA A 63 -14.82 -13.99 -40.33
N ASP A 64 -13.85 -13.49 -41.14
CA ASP A 64 -12.36 -13.46 -41.09
C ASP A 64 -11.80 -12.28 -41.96
N GLU A 65 -10.46 -12.19 -42.13
CA GLU A 65 -9.66 -11.54 -43.21
C GLU A 65 -9.54 -9.98 -43.30
N LYS A 66 -8.48 -9.32 -43.84
CA LYS A 66 -7.05 -9.66 -44.17
C LYS A 66 -6.26 -8.53 -44.88
N SER A 67 -4.93 -8.47 -44.68
CA SER A 67 -3.89 -7.72 -45.46
C SER A 67 -4.01 -6.19 -45.58
N GLY A 68 -2.94 -5.40 -45.83
CA GLY A 68 -1.48 -5.62 -45.94
C GLY A 68 -0.78 -4.23 -46.06
N THR A 69 0.54 -3.96 -46.07
CA THR A 69 1.83 -4.69 -46.15
C THR A 69 2.70 -4.01 -47.24
N LYS A 70 4.00 -3.73 -46.96
CA LYS A 70 5.07 -3.15 -47.85
C LYS A 70 4.96 -1.63 -48.19
N GLU A 71 5.98 -0.85 -48.62
CA GLU A 71 7.48 -0.83 -48.70
C GLU A 71 7.90 0.59 -49.22
N ASP A 72 9.12 1.17 -49.14
CA ASP A 72 10.38 1.00 -48.38
C ASP A 72 11.30 2.26 -48.58
N SER A 73 12.63 2.15 -48.39
CA SER A 73 13.74 3.11 -48.65
C SER A 73 13.99 4.25 -47.62
N LYS A 74 15.21 4.50 -47.08
CA LYS A 74 16.60 4.66 -47.63
C LYS A 74 16.90 6.08 -48.15
N THR A 75 18.12 6.67 -48.16
CA THR A 75 19.54 6.29 -47.85
C THR A 75 20.32 7.62 -47.64
N GLU A 76 21.44 7.81 -46.92
CA GLU A 76 22.06 7.31 -45.66
C GLU A 76 23.29 8.23 -45.32
N GLY A 77 23.75 8.33 -44.05
CA GLY A 77 25.04 8.95 -43.66
C GLY A 77 24.98 10.12 -42.63
N SER A 78 26.03 10.45 -41.86
CA SER A 78 27.34 9.77 -41.68
C SER A 78 28.10 10.27 -40.43
N ALA A 79 28.88 9.37 -39.77
CA ALA A 79 30.02 9.63 -38.86
C ALA A 79 29.76 10.43 -37.53
N GLU A 80 30.50 10.27 -36.42
CA GLU A 80 31.51 9.27 -36.02
C GLU A 80 31.61 9.10 -34.48
N ASP A 81 32.48 8.17 -34.05
CA ASP A 81 32.92 7.74 -32.70
C ASP A 81 32.63 8.60 -31.45
N VAL A 82 32.07 7.96 -30.40
CA VAL A 82 32.62 8.02 -29.02
C VAL A 82 32.50 6.65 -28.31
N LYS A 83 33.65 5.97 -28.15
CA LYS A 83 34.06 5.14 -26.99
C LYS A 83 33.05 4.14 -26.36
N LYS A 84 33.23 2.85 -26.66
CA LYS A 84 32.59 1.69 -26.01
C LYS A 84 33.40 1.15 -24.83
N GLU A 85 32.87 1.21 -23.60
CA GLU A 85 33.34 0.42 -22.45
C GLU A 85 32.22 0.18 -21.40
N THR A 86 32.54 -0.53 -20.31
CA THR A 86 31.66 -0.80 -19.13
C THR A 86 30.29 -1.47 -19.34
N ALA A 87 30.22 -2.56 -20.11
CA ALA A 87 29.03 -3.42 -20.20
C ALA A 87 28.98 -4.58 -19.16
N LYS A 88 29.15 -4.32 -17.85
CA LYS A 88 28.93 -5.34 -16.78
C LYS A 88 28.82 -4.82 -15.33
N ASN A 89 27.73 -4.14 -14.97
CA ASN A 89 26.85 -4.51 -13.84
C ASN A 89 25.67 -3.53 -13.73
N ALA A 90 24.49 -3.95 -14.20
CA ALA A 90 23.27 -3.12 -14.20
C ALA A 90 22.01 -3.90 -13.75
N LYS A 91 22.16 -5.10 -13.17
CA LYS A 91 21.02 -5.95 -12.75
C LYS A 91 20.81 -6.00 -11.23
N GLU A 92 21.83 -5.80 -10.41
CA GLU A 92 21.65 -5.80 -8.94
C GLU A 92 20.96 -4.51 -8.45
N SER A 93 21.41 -3.34 -8.91
CA SER A 93 20.78 -2.04 -8.57
C SER A 93 19.35 -1.90 -9.10
N ALA A 94 18.92 -2.73 -10.06
CA ALA A 94 17.56 -2.75 -10.57
C ALA A 94 16.56 -3.26 -9.51
N VAL A 95 16.85 -4.37 -8.84
CA VAL A 95 15.88 -5.03 -7.93
C VAL A 95 15.58 -4.16 -6.70
N VAL A 96 16.61 -3.64 -6.03
CA VAL A 96 16.52 -3.00 -4.70
C VAL A 96 15.47 -1.89 -4.63
N SER A 97 15.57 -0.82 -5.42
CA SER A 97 14.60 0.29 -5.29
C SER A 97 13.17 -0.03 -5.74
N SER A 98 12.90 -1.24 -6.24
CA SER A 98 11.53 -1.69 -6.51
C SER A 98 10.88 -2.19 -5.22
N THR A 99 11.59 -3.03 -4.45
CA THR A 99 11.13 -3.47 -3.12
C THR A 99 11.00 -2.29 -2.17
N ASP A 100 11.98 -1.35 -2.16
CA ASP A 100 11.91 -0.13 -1.34
C ASP A 100 10.64 0.69 -1.63
N SER A 101 10.21 0.76 -2.90
CA SER A 101 9.05 1.53 -3.34
C SER A 101 7.72 0.83 -3.06
N ASP A 102 7.69 -0.50 -3.03
CA ASP A 102 6.53 -1.27 -2.64
C ASP A 102 6.37 -1.28 -1.10
N GLU A 103 7.46 -1.49 -0.36
CA GLU A 103 7.51 -1.41 1.10
C GLU A 103 7.03 -0.04 1.59
N LEU A 104 7.51 1.06 1.01
CA LEU A 104 7.05 2.42 1.33
C LEU A 104 5.52 2.59 1.18
N PHE A 105 4.92 2.02 0.12
CA PHE A 105 3.47 2.07 -0.07
C PHE A 105 2.70 1.16 0.90
N THR A 106 3.28 0.05 1.35
CA THR A 106 2.66 -0.78 2.39
C THR A 106 2.72 -0.09 3.76
N ALA A 107 3.84 0.53 4.11
CA ALA A 107 4.00 1.31 5.34
C ALA A 107 3.06 2.52 5.37
N LEU A 108 3.00 3.30 4.28
CA LEU A 108 2.07 4.45 4.18
C LEU A 108 0.59 4.06 4.24
N ARG A 109 0.23 2.82 3.87
CA ARG A 109 -1.14 2.29 4.04
C ARG A 109 -1.42 1.79 5.44
N LEU A 110 -0.42 1.19 6.10
CA LEU A 110 -0.54 0.75 7.49
C LEU A 110 -0.73 1.97 8.40
N GLU A 111 0.19 2.94 8.32
CA GLU A 111 0.13 4.21 9.07
C GLU A 111 -1.23 4.90 8.91
N LEU A 112 -1.69 5.08 7.66
CA LEU A 112 -2.97 5.71 7.34
C LEU A 112 -4.18 4.95 7.90
N ASN A 113 -4.11 3.63 8.02
CA ASN A 113 -5.17 2.82 8.65
C ASN A 113 -5.10 2.87 10.17
N ASP A 114 -3.90 2.94 10.75
CA ASP A 114 -3.67 3.02 12.18
C ASP A 114 -4.08 4.40 12.73
N GLU A 115 -3.70 5.51 12.06
CA GLU A 115 -4.20 6.87 12.30
C GLU A 115 -5.75 6.90 12.36
N ARG A 116 -6.40 6.25 11.39
CA ARG A 116 -7.87 6.21 11.29
C ARG A 116 -8.52 5.33 12.35
N SER A 117 -7.85 4.26 12.76
CA SER A 117 -8.32 3.38 13.81
C SER A 117 -8.27 4.11 15.15
N GLN A 118 -7.16 4.79 15.45
CA GLN A 118 -6.99 5.65 16.62
C GLN A 118 -8.03 6.78 16.67
N LEU A 119 -8.23 7.53 15.57
CA LEU A 119 -9.24 8.59 15.51
C LEU A 119 -10.68 8.07 15.68
N LYS A 120 -10.99 6.89 15.14
CA LYS A 120 -12.31 6.26 15.35
C LYS A 120 -12.48 5.78 16.79
N GLU A 121 -11.44 5.25 17.41
CA GLU A 121 -11.45 4.82 18.82
C GLU A 121 -11.62 6.03 19.76
N GLU A 122 -10.91 7.14 19.52
CA GLU A 122 -11.06 8.40 20.27
C GLU A 122 -12.51 8.92 20.19
N TYR A 123 -13.08 9.02 18.98
CA TYR A 123 -14.47 9.45 18.83
C TYR A 123 -15.47 8.44 19.42
N GLN A 124 -15.16 7.14 19.41
CA GLN A 124 -16.01 6.13 20.03
C GLN A 124 -15.95 6.20 21.57
N GLU A 125 -14.80 6.48 22.18
CA GLU A 125 -14.69 6.75 23.62
C GLU A 125 -15.47 8.01 24.00
N VAL A 126 -15.31 9.11 23.25
CA VAL A 126 -16.09 10.34 23.43
C VAL A 126 -17.59 10.06 23.36
N ALA A 127 -18.04 9.26 22.38
CA ALA A 127 -19.44 8.89 22.22
C ALA A 127 -19.97 7.93 23.32
N ALA A 128 -19.11 7.11 23.92
CA ALA A 128 -19.44 6.21 25.03
C ALA A 128 -19.34 6.86 26.42
N SER A 129 -18.69 8.03 26.51
CA SER A 129 -18.47 8.75 27.76
C SER A 129 -19.77 9.25 28.40
N LYS A 130 -19.88 9.09 29.72
CA LYS A 130 -21.02 9.59 30.52
C LYS A 130 -20.90 11.08 30.88
N ASN A 131 -19.79 11.71 30.53
CA ASN A 131 -19.43 13.07 30.96
C ASN A 131 -19.57 14.13 29.85
N VAL A 132 -20.05 13.74 28.66
CA VAL A 132 -20.26 14.63 27.50
C VAL A 132 -21.73 14.94 27.26
N THR A 133 -22.02 16.01 26.51
CA THR A 133 -23.39 16.35 26.12
C THR A 133 -23.87 15.52 24.92
N PRO A 134 -25.19 15.32 24.73
CA PRO A 134 -25.73 14.65 23.54
C PRO A 134 -25.29 15.30 22.21
N ALA A 135 -25.01 16.60 22.21
CA ALA A 135 -24.51 17.32 21.05
C ALA A 135 -23.03 17.00 20.71
N GLU A 136 -22.24 16.57 21.70
CA GLU A 136 -20.87 16.09 21.49
C GLU A 136 -20.86 14.63 21.06
N VAL A 137 -21.73 13.79 21.63
CA VAL A 137 -21.98 12.42 21.14
C VAL A 137 -22.38 12.43 19.65
N SER A 138 -23.31 13.31 19.25
CA SER A 138 -23.69 13.48 17.85
C SER A 138 -22.49 13.81 16.96
N LYS A 139 -21.70 14.82 17.33
CA LYS A 139 -20.50 15.23 16.57
C LYS A 139 -19.46 14.11 16.46
N ALA A 140 -19.30 13.30 17.49
CA ALA A 140 -18.39 12.16 17.49
C ALA A 140 -18.87 11.07 16.52
N MET A 141 -20.17 10.75 16.52
CA MET A 141 -20.76 9.85 15.52
C MET A 141 -20.65 10.42 14.10
N ASP A 142 -20.96 11.71 13.90
CA ASP A 142 -20.81 12.42 12.62
C ASP A 142 -19.36 12.31 12.08
N LYS A 143 -18.36 12.31 12.98
CA LYS A 143 -16.94 12.16 12.63
C LYS A 143 -16.53 10.72 12.28
N ILE A 144 -17.05 9.72 12.98
CA ILE A 144 -16.87 8.30 12.62
C ILE A 144 -17.47 8.02 11.24
N ASP A 145 -18.64 8.60 10.96
CA ASP A 145 -19.32 8.56 9.67
C ASP A 145 -18.53 9.29 8.57
N GLU A 146 -17.99 10.48 8.86
CA GLU A 146 -17.15 11.25 7.93
C GLU A 146 -15.88 10.46 7.55
N LEU A 147 -15.14 9.92 8.54
CA LEU A 147 -13.94 9.11 8.31
C LEU A 147 -14.23 7.85 7.49
N SER A 148 -15.39 7.22 7.69
CA SER A 148 -15.77 6.01 6.93
C SER A 148 -16.10 6.34 5.47
N LYS A 149 -16.94 7.36 5.24
CA LYS A 149 -17.29 7.85 3.89
C LYS A 149 -16.10 8.47 3.15
N LEU A 150 -15.08 8.92 3.88
CA LEU A 150 -13.81 9.38 3.32
C LEU A 150 -12.99 8.20 2.77
N GLY A 151 -12.81 7.14 3.59
CA GLY A 151 -12.11 5.92 3.20
C GLY A 151 -12.72 5.21 1.99
N GLU A 152 -14.05 5.14 1.92
CA GLU A 152 -14.78 4.62 0.75
C GLU A 152 -14.46 5.41 -0.53
N LYS A 153 -14.39 6.74 -0.45
CA LYS A 153 -14.05 7.62 -1.58
C LYS A 153 -12.59 7.48 -1.99
N GLU A 154 -11.68 7.28 -1.05
CA GLU A 154 -10.27 7.06 -1.36
C GLU A 154 -10.04 5.69 -2.01
N ALA A 155 -10.64 4.62 -1.47
CA ALA A 155 -10.55 3.28 -2.05
C ALA A 155 -11.15 3.20 -3.47
N THR A 156 -12.28 3.86 -3.71
CA THR A 156 -12.85 3.98 -5.06
C THR A 156 -11.99 4.84 -5.98
N LEU A 157 -11.41 5.96 -5.51
CA LEU A 157 -10.44 6.74 -6.28
C LEU A 157 -9.17 5.96 -6.62
N GLU A 158 -8.57 5.22 -5.68
CA GLU A 158 -7.43 4.34 -5.95
C GLU A 158 -7.76 3.31 -7.03
N THR A 159 -8.95 2.72 -6.96
CA THR A 159 -9.43 1.73 -7.94
C THR A 159 -9.59 2.37 -9.32
N LEU A 160 -10.18 3.57 -9.39
CA LEU A 160 -10.33 4.34 -10.63
C LEU A 160 -9.00 4.84 -11.21
N ILE A 161 -7.99 5.09 -10.37
CA ILE A 161 -6.63 5.44 -10.81
C ILE A 161 -5.93 4.18 -11.33
N LYS A 162 -5.90 3.07 -10.58
CA LYS A 162 -5.31 1.80 -11.04
C LYS A 162 -5.92 1.33 -12.37
N ALA A 163 -7.23 1.47 -12.55
CA ALA A 163 -7.94 1.20 -13.81
C ALA A 163 -7.52 2.08 -15.02
N LYS A 164 -6.73 3.15 -14.82
CA LYS A 164 -6.14 3.95 -15.91
C LYS A 164 -4.74 3.48 -16.33
N GLY A 165 -4.27 2.33 -15.84
CA GLY A 165 -2.95 1.78 -16.17
C GLY A 165 -1.81 2.38 -15.34
N TYR A 166 -2.08 2.67 -14.07
CA TYR A 166 -1.06 2.95 -13.06
C TYR A 166 -0.89 1.72 -12.17
N SER A 167 0.34 1.31 -11.89
CA SER A 167 0.64 0.04 -11.22
C SER A 167 0.09 -0.02 -9.79
N ASP A 168 0.12 1.12 -9.10
CA ASP A 168 -0.46 1.32 -7.78
C ASP A 168 -0.78 2.81 -7.58
N ALA A 169 -1.69 3.10 -6.66
CA ALA A 169 -2.05 4.46 -6.27
C ALA A 169 -2.48 4.46 -4.80
N LEU A 170 -2.06 5.47 -4.04
CA LEU A 170 -2.50 5.76 -2.67
C LEU A 170 -3.18 7.13 -2.67
N VAL A 171 -4.36 7.23 -2.06
CA VAL A 171 -5.11 8.50 -1.93
C VAL A 171 -5.35 8.80 -0.45
N ARG A 172 -4.87 9.97 0.02
CA ARG A 172 -5.11 10.49 1.38
C ARG A 172 -5.77 11.87 1.30
N ALA A 173 -6.89 12.06 1.98
CA ALA A 173 -7.74 13.25 1.88
C ALA A 173 -7.95 13.95 3.23
N ASP A 174 -6.96 14.73 3.65
CA ASP A 174 -6.87 15.42 4.95
C ASP A 174 -7.82 16.64 5.04
N GLY A 175 -9.12 16.37 4.97
CA GLY A 175 -10.21 17.35 5.01
C GLY A 175 -10.25 18.27 3.80
N LYS A 176 -9.33 19.24 3.74
CA LYS A 176 -9.24 20.31 2.72
C LYS A 176 -8.37 19.94 1.52
N GLN A 177 -7.29 19.21 1.76
CA GLN A 177 -6.33 18.78 0.74
C GLN A 177 -6.51 17.29 0.43
N VAL A 178 -6.19 16.88 -0.80
CA VAL A 178 -6.01 15.48 -1.19
C VAL A 178 -4.59 15.30 -1.72
N GLN A 179 -3.83 14.42 -1.10
CA GLN A 179 -2.54 13.94 -1.58
C GLN A 179 -2.74 12.61 -2.30
N ILE A 180 -2.09 12.47 -3.46
CA ILE A 180 -2.22 11.29 -4.31
C ILE A 180 -0.83 10.85 -4.74
N THR A 181 -0.41 9.67 -4.29
CA THR A 181 0.90 9.11 -4.64
C THR A 181 0.69 7.96 -5.63
N VAL A 182 1.28 8.05 -6.83
CA VAL A 182 0.99 7.11 -7.92
C VAL A 182 2.27 6.44 -8.43
N LYS A 183 2.27 5.10 -8.50
CA LYS A 183 3.38 4.30 -9.06
C LYS A 183 3.35 4.29 -10.58
N THR A 184 4.38 4.83 -11.22
CA THR A 184 4.52 4.86 -12.70
C THR A 184 5.91 5.34 -13.14
N GLU A 185 6.56 4.58 -14.03
CA GLU A 185 7.75 5.02 -14.80
C GLU A 185 7.60 6.42 -15.43
N LYS A 186 6.40 6.75 -15.96
CA LYS A 186 6.19 7.84 -16.92
C LYS A 186 5.19 8.89 -16.40
N HIS A 187 5.67 9.95 -15.77
CA HIS A 187 4.87 11.09 -15.29
C HIS A 187 4.70 12.20 -16.35
N SER A 188 3.62 12.99 -16.28
CA SER A 188 3.46 14.21 -17.08
C SER A 188 2.42 15.17 -16.48
N LYS A 189 2.49 16.46 -16.82
CA LYS A 189 1.50 17.47 -16.40
C LYS A 189 0.08 17.11 -16.89
N THR A 190 -0.04 16.51 -18.07
CA THR A 190 -1.32 16.02 -18.61
C THR A 190 -1.89 14.87 -17.79
N LYS A 191 -1.05 13.88 -17.41
CA LYS A 191 -1.43 12.79 -16.50
C LYS A 191 -1.87 13.31 -15.14
N ALA A 192 -1.12 14.26 -14.56
CA ALA A 192 -1.49 14.90 -13.30
C ALA A 192 -2.87 15.59 -13.37
N ASN A 193 -3.11 16.38 -14.41
CA ASN A 193 -4.39 17.06 -14.61
C ASN A 193 -5.57 16.08 -14.77
N GLN A 194 -5.37 14.93 -15.42
CA GLN A 194 -6.40 13.88 -15.54
C GLN A 194 -6.75 13.27 -14.17
N ILE A 195 -5.75 13.02 -13.32
CA ILE A 195 -5.97 12.54 -11.94
C ILE A 195 -6.68 13.63 -11.11
N ILE A 196 -6.23 14.89 -11.18
CA ILE A 196 -6.82 16.02 -10.46
C ILE A 196 -8.29 16.24 -10.85
N GLN A 197 -8.63 16.15 -12.14
CA GLN A 197 -10.02 16.26 -12.61
C GLN A 197 -10.91 15.11 -12.10
N LEU A 198 -10.39 13.87 -12.11
CA LEU A 198 -11.12 12.71 -11.60
C LEU A 198 -11.38 12.86 -10.09
N VAL A 199 -10.38 13.26 -9.30
CA VAL A 199 -10.56 13.49 -7.86
C VAL A 199 -11.52 14.64 -7.58
N LYS A 200 -11.43 15.76 -8.32
CA LYS A 200 -12.38 16.88 -8.16
C LYS A 200 -13.82 16.53 -8.54
N LYS A 201 -14.05 15.49 -9.34
CA LYS A 201 -15.39 14.97 -9.65
C LYS A 201 -16.00 14.20 -8.48
N GLU A 202 -15.25 13.31 -7.82
CA GLU A 202 -15.80 12.46 -6.75
C GLU A 202 -15.69 13.09 -5.34
N MET A 203 -14.66 13.91 -5.09
CA MET A 203 -14.39 14.58 -3.80
C MET A 203 -14.80 16.06 -3.76
N GLY A 204 -15.25 16.63 -4.89
CA GLY A 204 -15.60 18.05 -5.00
C GLY A 204 -14.39 18.99 -5.07
N PRO A 205 -14.58 20.31 -4.84
CA PRO A 205 -13.57 21.34 -5.08
C PRO A 205 -12.50 21.42 -3.96
N LYS A 206 -11.83 20.30 -3.68
CA LYS A 206 -10.66 20.25 -2.79
C LYS A 206 -9.38 20.68 -3.50
N GLU A 207 -8.36 21.04 -2.72
CA GLU A 207 -6.99 21.17 -3.24
C GLU A 207 -6.41 19.77 -3.47
N VAL A 208 -5.69 19.56 -4.58
CA VAL A 208 -5.20 18.22 -4.97
C VAL A 208 -3.74 18.32 -5.37
N ALA A 209 -2.89 17.55 -4.69
CA ALA A 209 -1.48 17.32 -5.03
C ALA A 209 -1.31 15.90 -5.59
N VAL A 210 -0.49 15.76 -6.63
CA VAL A 210 -0.20 14.46 -7.27
C VAL A 210 1.31 14.28 -7.30
N GLU A 211 1.79 13.25 -6.62
CA GLU A 211 3.18 12.81 -6.56
C GLU A 211 3.36 11.53 -7.39
N PHE A 212 4.48 11.41 -8.10
CA PHE A 212 4.74 10.28 -9.00
C PHE A 212 5.97 9.51 -8.56
N GLN A 213 5.74 8.34 -7.98
CA GLN A 213 6.82 7.44 -7.58
C GLN A 213 7.18 6.52 -8.76
N PRO A 214 8.47 6.43 -9.15
CA PRO A 214 8.87 5.65 -10.31
C PRO A 214 8.75 4.15 -10.05
N THR A 215 8.06 3.43 -10.94
CA THR A 215 8.28 1.99 -11.12
C THR A 215 9.47 1.78 -12.04
N LYS A 216 10.11 0.61 -11.90
CA LYS A 216 11.13 0.10 -12.83
C LYS A 216 10.55 -0.92 -13.80
#